data_AF-A0A8X6XDC6-F1
#
_entry.id   AF-A0A8X6XDC6-F1
#
_cell.length_a   1.000
_cell.length_b   1.000
_cell.length_c   1.000
_cell.angle_alpha   90.00
_cell.angle_beta   90.00
_cell.angle_gamma   90.00
#
_symmetry.space_group_name_H-M   'P 1'
#
loop_
_entity.id
_entity.type
_entity.pdbx_description
1 polymer ?
#
loop_
_entity_poly.entity_id
_entity_poly.type
_entity_poly.pdbx_seq_one_letter_code
_entity_poly.pdbx_strand_id
1 'polypeptide(L)'
;MSVLRQCSIRLCRNFGTSSKNMRDMAEFKELQRQFQVDDGVPVFLKRGAKDKLFFSFVCVGLGVCVVDALTTVYKLIYPPPPK
;
A
#
# COMPACT_ATOMS: atom_id res chain seq x y z
N MET A 1 -39.65 23.76 7.39
CA MET A 1 -38.47 23.32 6.60
C MET A 1 -37.34 22.70 7.46
N SER A 2 -37.66 22.02 8.56
CA SER A 2 -36.67 21.48 9.51
C SER A 2 -36.56 19.94 9.54
N VAL A 3 -37.52 19.23 8.93
CA VAL A 3 -37.59 17.76 8.96
C VAL A 3 -36.69 17.11 7.90
N LEU A 4 -36.49 17.77 6.75
CA LEU A 4 -35.67 17.26 5.63
C LEU A 4 -34.16 17.21 5.94
N ARG A 5 -33.66 18.03 6.89
CA ARG A 5 -32.25 17.95 7.34
C ARG A 5 -31.98 16.78 8.29
N GLN A 6 -32.96 16.38 9.10
CA GLN A 6 -32.77 15.26 10.04
C GLN A 6 -32.71 13.90 9.34
N CYS A 7 -33.42 13.73 8.22
CA CYS A 7 -33.46 12.47 7.47
C CYS A 7 -32.11 12.14 6.81
N SER A 8 -31.39 13.15 6.30
CA SER A 8 -30.07 12.97 5.68
C SER A 8 -28.99 12.52 6.68
N ILE A 9 -29.02 13.03 7.92
CA ILE A 9 -28.02 12.69 8.95
C ILE A 9 -28.20 11.25 9.45
N ARG A 10 -29.43 10.72 9.51
CA ARG A 10 -29.68 9.33 9.93
C ARG A 10 -29.27 8.30 8.88
N LEU A 11 -29.41 8.62 7.59
CA LEU A 11 -29.13 7.66 6.51
C LEU A 11 -27.64 7.32 6.40
N CYS A 12 -26.74 8.27 6.69
CA CYS A 12 -25.29 8.04 6.67
C CYS A 12 -24.79 7.16 7.84
N ARG A 13 -25.57 6.99 8.91
CA ARG A 13 -25.15 6.27 10.12
C ARG A 13 -25.33 4.76 10.02
N ASN A 14 -26.07 4.28 9.02
CA ASN A 14 -26.34 2.85 8.80
C ASN A 14 -25.42 2.17 7.78
N PHE A 15 -24.43 2.89 7.22
CA PHE A 15 -23.36 2.29 6.41
C PHE A 15 -22.21 1.72 7.27
N GLY A 16 -22.48 1.42 8.55
CA GLY A 16 -21.60 0.61 9.38
C GLY A 16 -21.77 -0.84 8.99
N THR A 17 -20.92 -1.33 8.09
CA THR A 17 -20.80 -2.76 7.82
C THR A 17 -20.58 -3.47 9.16
N SER A 18 -21.54 -4.31 9.57
CA SER A 18 -21.37 -5.21 10.71
C SER A 18 -20.29 -6.23 10.34
N SER A 19 -19.03 -5.87 10.62
CA SER A 19 -17.89 -6.74 10.43
C SER A 19 -17.88 -7.74 11.57
N LYS A 20 -18.17 -9.01 11.26
CA LYS A 20 -18.14 -10.13 12.20
C LYS A 20 -16.73 -10.43 12.77
N ASN A 21 -15.74 -9.62 12.42
CA ASN A 21 -14.41 -9.53 13.02
C ASN A 21 -14.15 -8.07 13.42
N MET A 22 -14.82 -7.58 14.48
CA MET A 22 -14.41 -6.33 15.11
C MET A 22 -13.05 -6.60 15.77
N ARG A 23 -11.95 -6.43 15.03
CA ARG A 23 -10.66 -6.14 15.67
C ARG A 23 -10.90 -4.94 16.57
N ASP A 24 -10.20 -4.89 17.69
CA ASP A 24 -10.45 -3.87 18.70
C ASP A 24 -10.42 -2.48 18.05
N MET A 25 -11.49 -1.72 18.24
CA MET A 25 -11.62 -0.38 17.69
C MET A 25 -10.53 0.54 18.25
N ALA A 26 -9.95 0.20 19.41
CA ALA A 26 -8.77 0.85 19.94
C ALA A 26 -7.55 0.69 19.01
N GLU A 27 -7.27 -0.52 18.50
CA GLU A 27 -6.15 -0.76 17.59
C GLU A 27 -6.29 0.02 16.28
N PHE A 28 -7.51 0.09 15.74
CA PHE A 28 -7.77 0.87 14.53
C PHE A 28 -7.53 2.37 14.73
N LYS A 29 -7.97 2.92 15.88
CA LYS A 29 -7.71 4.34 16.20
C LYS A 29 -6.23 4.62 16.39
N GLU A 30 -5.50 3.68 16.97
CA GLU A 30 -4.05 3.80 17.13
C GLU A 30 -3.33 3.78 15.77
N LEU A 31 -3.73 2.88 14.86
CA LEU A 31 -3.24 2.91 13.48
C LEU A 31 -3.61 4.23 12.78
N GLN A 32 -4.85 4.69 12.89
CA GLN A 32 -5.26 5.98 12.32
C GLN A 32 -4.39 7.12 12.82
N ARG A 33 -4.09 7.15 14.13
CA ARG A 33 -3.20 8.14 14.73
C ARG A 33 -1.81 8.08 14.09
N GLN A 34 -1.19 6.91 13.98
CA GLN A 34 0.16 6.73 13.44
C GLN A 34 0.28 7.21 11.98
N PHE A 35 -0.76 7.00 11.16
CA PHE A 35 -0.75 7.43 9.75
C PHE A 35 -1.16 8.90 9.56
N GLN A 36 -1.82 9.53 10.54
CA GLN A 36 -2.25 10.93 10.49
C GLN A 36 -1.19 11.94 10.95
N VAL A 37 -0.11 11.50 11.59
CA VAL A 37 0.99 12.40 11.98
C VAL A 37 1.62 13.01 10.73
N ASP A 38 1.90 14.31 10.72
CA ASP A 38 2.54 15.00 9.60
C ASP A 38 4.07 14.96 9.73
N ASP A 39 4.66 13.80 9.48
CA ASP A 39 6.12 13.58 9.53
C ASP A 39 6.82 13.82 8.18
N GLY A 40 6.08 14.24 7.13
CA GLY A 40 6.60 14.35 5.77
C GLY A 40 7.00 13.01 5.10
N VAL A 41 6.88 11.88 5.79
CA VAL A 41 7.18 10.55 5.26
C VAL A 41 6.04 10.09 4.33
N PRO A 42 6.35 9.59 3.11
CA PRO A 42 5.33 9.12 2.19
C PRO A 42 4.56 7.92 2.76
N VAL A 43 3.27 7.83 2.39
CA VAL A 43 2.32 6.86 2.97
C VAL A 43 2.80 5.40 2.92
N PHE A 44 3.54 5.01 1.88
CA PHE A 44 4.03 3.64 1.69
C PHE A 44 5.27 3.29 2.54
N LEU A 45 5.85 4.25 3.26
CA LEU A 45 6.94 4.04 4.23
C LEU A 45 6.50 4.39 5.66
N LYS A 46 5.23 4.78 5.84
CA LYS A 46 4.73 5.41 7.05
C LYS A 46 4.69 4.46 8.25
N ARG A 47 4.56 3.15 8.01
CA ARG A 47 4.58 2.13 9.08
C ARG A 47 5.98 1.89 9.67
N GLY A 48 7.02 2.47 9.07
CA GLY A 48 8.38 2.47 9.62
C GLY A 48 9.33 1.48 8.96
N ALA A 49 10.20 0.84 9.77
CA ALA A 49 11.34 0.06 9.27
C ALA A 49 10.96 -1.15 8.41
N LYS A 50 9.82 -1.79 8.70
CA LYS A 50 9.33 -2.94 7.92
C LYS A 50 9.02 -2.55 6.49
N ASP A 51 8.32 -1.44 6.29
CA ASP A 51 7.98 -0.94 4.95
C ASP A 51 9.23 -0.55 4.17
N LYS A 52 10.23 0.05 4.84
CA LYS A 52 11.53 0.37 4.23
C LYS A 52 12.27 -0.89 3.74
N LEU A 53 12.26 -1.96 4.53
CA LEU A 53 12.90 -3.23 4.15
C LEU A 53 12.18 -3.85 2.94
N PHE A 54 10.86 -3.91 2.95
CA PHE A 54 10.08 -4.42 1.83
C PHE A 54 10.29 -3.59 0.56
N PHE A 55 10.26 -2.26 0.68
CA PHE A 55 10.51 -1.37 -0.44
C PHE A 55 11.91 -1.57 -1.03
N SER A 56 12.93 -1.67 -0.17
CA SER A 56 14.30 -1.96 -0.62
C SER A 56 14.40 -3.28 -1.36
N PHE A 57 13.73 -4.33 -0.87
CA PHE A 57 13.74 -5.63 -1.52
C PHE A 57 13.10 -5.59 -2.92
N VAL A 58 11.97 -4.87 -3.05
CA VAL A 58 11.31 -4.66 -4.34
C VAL A 58 12.22 -3.89 -5.31
N CYS A 59 12.88 -2.82 -4.86
CA CYS A 59 13.81 -2.06 -5.70
C CYS A 59 14.98 -2.91 -6.20
N VAL A 60 15.59 -3.70 -5.31
CA VAL A 60 16.70 -4.59 -5.68
C VAL A 60 16.23 -5.68 -6.64
N GLY A 61 15.11 -6.34 -6.34
CA GLY A 61 14.53 -7.38 -7.19
C GLY A 61 14.22 -6.87 -8.59
N LEU A 62 13.62 -5.69 -8.71
CA LEU A 62 13.37 -5.05 -10.00
C LEU A 62 14.67 -4.75 -10.75
N GLY A 63 15.70 -4.27 -10.06
CA GLY A 63 17.02 -4.03 -10.66
C GLY A 63 17.62 -5.30 -11.27
N VAL A 64 17.55 -6.42 -10.55
CA VAL A 64 18.00 -7.74 -11.06
C VAL A 64 17.19 -8.16 -12.28
N CYS A 65 15.87 -8.05 -12.24
CA CYS A 65 15.01 -8.41 -13.37
C CYS A 65 15.33 -7.59 -14.62
N VAL A 66 15.60 -6.28 -14.47
CA VAL A 66 15.97 -5.42 -15.60
C VAL A 66 17.30 -5.84 -16.20
N VAL A 67 18.32 -6.11 -15.37
CA VAL A 67 19.63 -6.58 -15.87
C VAL A 67 19.47 -7.91 -16.60
N ASP A 68 18.75 -8.87 -16.03
CA ASP A 68 18.54 -10.18 -16.64
C ASP A 68 17.80 -10.06 -17.99
N ALA A 69 16.77 -9.22 -18.05
CA ALA A 69 16.07 -8.92 -19.29
C ALA A 69 17.01 -8.33 -20.36
N LEU A 70 17.86 -7.38 -20.00
CA LEU A 70 18.84 -6.79 -20.93
C LEU A 70 19.86 -7.83 -21.41
N THR A 71 20.37 -8.68 -20.53
CA THR A 71 21.30 -9.75 -20.93
C THR A 71 20.64 -10.77 -21.85
N THR A 72 19.37 -11.09 -21.60
CA THR A 72 18.56 -11.98 -22.44
C THR A 72 18.38 -11.39 -23.83
N VAL A 73 17.98 -10.12 -23.92
CA VAL A 73 17.85 -9.42 -25.20
C VAL A 73 19.18 -9.36 -25.93
N TYR A 74 20.28 -9.06 -25.24
CA TYR A 74 21.62 -9.00 -25.84
C TYR A 74 22.03 -10.35 -26.45
N LYS A 75 21.83 -11.46 -25.72
CA LYS A 75 22.11 -12.82 -26.22
C LYS A 75 21.23 -13.21 -27.39
N LEU A 76 20.01 -12.68 -27.47
CA LEU A 76 19.10 -12.93 -28.59
C LEU A 76 19.55 -12.19 -29.86
N ILE A 77 20.05 -10.96 -29.71
CA ILE A 77 20.56 -10.15 -30.83
C ILE A 77 21.92 -10.66 -31.30
N TYR A 78 22.80 -11.02 -30.37
CA TYR A 78 24.14 -11.52 -30.64
C TYR A 78 24.28 -12.94 -30.07
N PRO A 79 23.78 -13.96 -30.79
CA PRO A 79 23.87 -15.34 -30.33
C PRO A 79 25.35 -15.74 -30.17
N PRO A 80 25.71 -16.37 -29.05
CA PRO A 80 27.07 -16.85 -28.87
C PRO A 80 27.39 -17.91 -29.94
N PRO A 81 28.64 -17.97 -30.42
CA PRO A 81 29.04 -18.99 -31.39
C PRO A 81 28.77 -20.39 -30.83
N PRO A 82 28.38 -21.36 -31.68
CA PRO A 82 28.21 -22.74 -31.25
C PRO A 82 29.53 -23.24 -30.65
N LYS A 83 29.45 -23.90 -29.50
CA LYS A 83 30.59 -24.58 -28.87
C LYS A 83 30.98 -25.82 -29.66
#